data_AF-A0A0C1CVV5-F1
#
_entry.id   AF-A0A0C1CVV5-F1
#
_cell.length_a   1.000
_cell.length_b   1.000
_cell.length_c   1.000
_cell.angle_alpha   90.00
_cell.angle_beta   90.00
_cell.angle_gamma   90.00
#
_symmetry.space_group_name_H-M   'P 1'
#
loop_
_entity.id
_entity.type
_entity.pdbx_description
1 polymer ?
#
loop_
_entity_poly.entity_id
_entity_poly.type
_entity_poly.pdbx_seq_one_letter_code
_entity_poly.pdbx_strand_id
1 'polypeptide(L)'
;MIKSFKNLSVLFILCFFAGCSDNNERKEIGENIINDNADLFVSNLYTISPENTQIFLIKKVSGGDFIDEHCDSIVEMEGLNLVENCKKELYEFLNKEGFDINENTKYVSFDLEKFPSKRTVKLIVDEQEIREKEYIEVSFSNFYIDNKLEKGFVIVRESNLSNGRYGGKVEIYFFENKGNRWKLYKNEMLLTA
;
A
#
# COMPACT_ATOMS: atom_id res chain seq x y z
N MET A 1 51.32 -25.84 -18.17
CA MET A 1 49.93 -26.16 -18.57
C MET A 1 49.02 -25.15 -17.86
N ILE A 2 48.87 -23.93 -18.40
CA ILE A 2 48.08 -22.85 -17.77
C ILE A 2 47.39 -22.05 -18.88
N LYS A 3 46.12 -22.36 -19.13
CA LYS A 3 45.07 -21.54 -19.77
C LYS A 3 43.75 -22.16 -19.27
N SER A 4 42.70 -21.49 -18.83
CA SER A 4 42.23 -20.13 -18.98
C SER A 4 41.16 -19.92 -17.89
N PHE A 5 41.37 -18.99 -16.96
CA PHE A 5 40.38 -18.60 -15.92
C PHE A 5 40.01 -17.11 -16.05
N LYS A 6 39.98 -16.56 -17.28
CA LYS A 6 39.74 -15.11 -17.50
C LYS A 6 38.33 -14.73 -17.97
N ASN A 7 37.44 -15.69 -18.23
CA ASN A 7 36.11 -15.41 -18.78
C ASN A 7 34.93 -15.64 -17.83
N LEU A 8 35.17 -16.00 -16.55
CA LEU A 8 34.06 -16.25 -15.61
C LEU A 8 33.55 -14.99 -14.88
N SER A 9 34.35 -13.92 -14.81
CA SER A 9 33.98 -12.69 -14.08
C SER A 9 33.00 -11.79 -14.84
N VAL A 10 32.92 -11.92 -16.18
CA VAL A 10 32.05 -11.06 -17.00
C VAL A 10 30.59 -11.54 -16.96
N LEU A 11 30.34 -12.84 -16.74
CA LEU A 11 28.96 -13.36 -16.64
C LEU A 11 28.25 -12.90 -15.36
N PHE A 12 28.98 -12.68 -14.26
CA PHE A 12 28.39 -12.25 -13.00
C PHE A 12 27.95 -10.77 -12.98
N ILE A 13 28.53 -9.93 -13.84
CA ILE A 13 28.22 -8.49 -13.89
C ILE A 13 26.93 -8.22 -14.68
N LEU A 14 26.58 -9.06 -15.66
CA LEU A 14 25.34 -8.92 -16.44
C LEU A 14 24.08 -9.36 -15.69
N CYS A 15 24.20 -10.25 -14.71
CA CYS A 15 23.05 -10.67 -13.88
C CYS A 15 22.62 -9.61 -12.84
N PHE A 16 23.45 -8.59 -12.57
CA PHE A 16 23.14 -7.56 -11.57
C PHE A 16 22.22 -6.43 -12.09
N PHE A 17 22.09 -6.25 -13.41
CA PHE A 17 21.30 -5.15 -13.98
C PHE A 17 19.84 -5.51 -14.29
N ALA A 18 19.49 -6.79 -14.34
CA ALA A 18 18.12 -7.22 -14.65
C ALA A 18 17.15 -7.13 -13.45
N GLY A 19 17.65 -7.01 -12.22
CA GLY A 19 16.82 -6.97 -11.01
C GLY A 19 16.35 -5.57 -10.58
N CYS A 20 16.97 -4.50 -11.07
CA CYS A 20 16.63 -3.12 -10.66
C CYS A 20 15.56 -2.45 -11.54
N SER A 21 15.33 -2.93 -12.77
CA SER A 21 14.34 -2.32 -13.67
C SER A 21 12.90 -2.57 -13.20
N ASP A 22 12.61 -3.79 -12.75
CA ASP A 22 11.26 -4.20 -12.35
C ASP A 22 10.74 -3.41 -11.14
N ASN A 23 11.61 -3.09 -10.16
CA ASN A 23 11.19 -2.30 -9.01
C ASN A 23 10.91 -0.83 -9.37
N ASN A 24 11.68 -0.25 -10.30
CA ASN A 24 11.44 1.11 -10.78
C ASN A 24 10.16 1.20 -11.61
N GLU A 25 9.89 0.20 -12.45
CA GLU A 25 8.66 0.10 -13.23
C GLU A 25 7.43 -0.02 -12.32
N ARG A 26 7.47 -0.91 -11.32
CA ARG A 26 6.37 -1.06 -10.35
C ARG A 26 6.14 0.21 -9.54
N LYS A 27 7.21 0.92 -9.16
CA LYS A 27 7.11 2.23 -8.51
C LYS A 27 6.39 3.23 -9.42
N GLU A 28 6.79 3.36 -10.68
CA GLU A 28 6.15 4.27 -11.63
C GLU A 28 4.68 3.93 -11.84
N ILE A 29 4.34 2.64 -11.97
CA ILE A 29 2.96 2.16 -12.03
C ILE A 29 2.20 2.57 -10.76
N GLY A 30 2.78 2.36 -9.57
CA GLY A 30 2.16 2.70 -8.29
C GLY A 30 1.91 4.20 -8.15
N GLU A 31 2.87 5.04 -8.52
CA GLU A 31 2.72 6.50 -8.55
C GLU A 31 1.60 6.93 -9.50
N ASN A 32 1.52 6.32 -10.68
CA ASN A 32 0.46 6.61 -11.66
C ASN A 32 -0.91 6.19 -11.15
N ILE A 33 -1.04 5.00 -10.55
CA ILE A 33 -2.29 4.55 -9.92
C ILE A 33 -2.74 5.54 -8.85
N ILE A 34 -1.84 5.98 -7.96
CA ILE A 34 -2.20 6.92 -6.90
C ILE A 34 -2.61 8.27 -7.47
N ASN A 35 -1.83 8.81 -8.41
CA ASN A 35 -2.10 10.12 -9.01
C ASN A 35 -3.42 10.14 -9.79
N ASP A 36 -3.67 9.12 -10.61
CA ASP A 36 -4.88 9.04 -11.45
C ASP A 36 -6.15 8.85 -10.61
N ASN A 37 -6.03 8.33 -9.38
CA ASN A 37 -7.14 8.04 -8.48
C ASN A 37 -7.14 8.94 -7.22
N ALA A 38 -6.34 10.02 -7.20
CA ALA A 38 -6.16 10.87 -6.02
C ALA A 38 -7.50 11.42 -5.48
N ASP A 39 -8.34 11.94 -6.37
CA ASP A 39 -9.68 12.44 -6.03
C ASP A 39 -10.60 11.35 -5.49
N LEU A 40 -10.47 10.12 -5.99
CA LEU A 40 -11.28 8.99 -5.54
C LEU A 40 -10.95 8.66 -4.09
N PHE A 41 -9.66 8.46 -3.76
CA PHE A 41 -9.22 8.15 -2.40
C PHE A 41 -9.71 9.20 -1.40
N VAL A 42 -9.63 10.47 -1.79
CA VAL A 42 -10.12 11.58 -0.96
C VAL A 42 -11.64 11.63 -0.86
N SER A 43 -12.36 11.36 -1.95
CA SER A 43 -13.83 11.38 -1.94
C SER A 43 -14.44 10.25 -1.13
N ASN A 44 -13.70 9.15 -0.99
CA ASN A 44 -14.15 7.99 -0.25
C ASN A 44 -13.90 8.14 1.26
N LEU A 45 -13.15 9.12 1.74
CA LEU A 45 -12.84 9.25 3.18
C LEU A 45 -14.12 9.21 4.04
N TYR A 46 -14.06 8.44 5.13
CA TYR A 46 -15.11 8.21 6.10
C TYR A 46 -15.34 9.47 6.91
N THR A 47 -16.20 10.36 6.41
CA THR A 47 -16.72 11.45 7.25
C THR A 47 -18.02 12.06 6.79
N ILE A 48 -18.80 12.42 7.82
CA ILE A 48 -20.09 13.14 7.83
C ILE A 48 -19.90 14.64 7.47
N SER A 49 -18.80 15.01 6.81
CA SER A 49 -18.33 16.38 6.50
C SER A 49 -17.90 17.19 7.73
N PRO A 50 -16.80 17.93 7.61
CA PRO A 50 -16.92 19.33 7.23
C PRO A 50 -16.03 19.67 6.02
N GLU A 51 -16.49 20.60 5.18
CA GLU A 51 -15.75 21.18 4.05
C GLU A 51 -14.38 21.79 4.43
N ASN A 52 -14.00 21.76 5.72
CA ASN A 52 -12.82 22.40 6.30
C ASN A 52 -11.88 21.47 7.10
N THR A 53 -12.11 20.15 7.14
CA THR A 53 -11.15 19.26 7.82
C THR A 53 -9.89 19.08 6.98
N GLN A 54 -8.73 19.31 7.62
CA GLN A 54 -7.45 19.18 6.97
C GLN A 54 -7.11 17.70 6.77
N ILE A 55 -6.74 17.35 5.53
CA ILE A 55 -6.34 16.00 5.17
C ILE A 55 -4.82 15.97 5.13
N PHE A 56 -4.25 15.06 5.92
CA PHE A 56 -2.84 14.73 5.92
C PHE A 56 -2.66 13.38 5.25
N LEU A 57 -1.63 13.29 4.41
CA LEU A 57 -1.31 12.05 3.72
C LEU A 57 0.15 11.71 3.99
N ILE A 58 0.37 10.52 4.54
CA ILE A 58 1.71 10.01 4.79
C ILE A 58 2.40 9.79 3.44
N LYS A 59 3.51 10.49 3.23
CA LYS A 59 4.25 10.51 1.96
C LYS A 59 4.72 9.12 1.54
N LYS A 60 5.10 8.30 2.53
CA LYS A 60 5.64 6.96 2.32
C LYS A 60 4.53 5.98 1.94
N VAL A 61 4.55 5.51 0.70
CA VAL A 61 3.76 4.37 0.25
C VAL A 61 4.46 3.08 0.66
N SER A 62 3.69 2.15 1.22
CA SER A 62 4.19 0.96 1.92
C SER A 62 4.97 1.34 3.18
N GLY A 63 4.51 2.36 3.92
CA GLY A 63 5.09 2.77 5.21
C GLY A 63 5.01 1.69 6.30
N GLY A 64 4.11 0.71 6.13
CA GLY A 64 3.92 -0.44 7.02
C GLY A 64 3.33 -1.64 6.27
N ASP A 65 3.58 -2.85 6.77
CA ASP A 65 2.84 -4.04 6.36
C ASP A 65 1.58 -4.12 7.22
N PHE A 66 0.45 -3.65 6.69
CA PHE A 66 -0.84 -3.68 7.37
C PHE A 66 -1.22 -5.08 7.84
N ILE A 67 -0.91 -6.14 7.09
CA ILE A 67 -1.31 -7.50 7.48
C ILE A 67 -0.57 -7.88 8.76
N ASP A 68 0.73 -7.65 8.81
CA ASP A 68 1.53 -7.89 10.01
C ASP A 68 1.12 -6.95 11.15
N GLU A 69 1.08 -5.65 10.91
CA GLU A 69 0.74 -4.63 11.92
C GLU A 69 -0.64 -4.86 12.52
N HIS A 70 -1.64 -5.16 11.69
CA HIS A 70 -3.01 -5.40 12.14
C HIS A 70 -3.11 -6.69 12.93
N CYS A 71 -2.60 -7.80 12.40
CA CYS A 71 -2.76 -9.09 13.06
C CYS A 71 -1.89 -9.19 14.32
N ASP A 72 -0.68 -8.65 14.33
CA ASP A 72 0.21 -8.68 15.49
C ASP A 72 -0.27 -7.76 16.62
N SER A 73 -1.22 -6.85 16.35
CA SER A 73 -1.88 -6.04 17.38
C SER A 73 -2.94 -6.79 18.18
N ILE A 74 -3.36 -7.99 17.73
CA ILE A 74 -4.38 -8.79 18.40
C ILE A 74 -3.81 -9.37 19.70
N VAL A 75 -4.55 -9.23 20.80
CA VAL A 75 -4.19 -9.84 22.08
C VAL A 75 -4.34 -11.36 21.98
N GLU A 76 -3.22 -12.06 21.90
CA GLU A 76 -3.20 -13.52 21.79
C GLU A 76 -3.75 -14.20 23.05
N MET A 77 -4.72 -15.09 22.86
CA MET A 77 -5.24 -15.95 23.92
C MET A 77 -4.64 -17.33 23.77
N GLU A 78 -4.13 -17.89 24.86
CA GLU A 78 -3.46 -19.19 24.84
C GLU A 78 -4.33 -20.27 24.19
N GLY A 79 -3.78 -20.91 23.14
CA GLY A 79 -4.42 -22.01 22.41
C GLY A 79 -5.35 -21.61 21.25
N LEU A 80 -5.51 -20.32 20.92
CA LEU A 80 -6.39 -19.88 19.83
C LEU A 80 -5.68 -19.47 18.53
N ASN A 81 -4.35 -19.26 18.55
CA ASN A 81 -3.53 -18.86 17.40
C ASN A 81 -4.17 -17.70 16.61
N LEU A 82 -4.66 -16.68 17.31
CA LEU A 82 -5.48 -15.61 16.73
C LEU A 82 -4.68 -14.80 15.70
N VAL A 83 -3.41 -14.52 15.98
CA VAL A 83 -2.53 -13.78 15.06
C VAL A 83 -2.33 -14.55 13.75
N GLU A 84 -2.01 -15.84 13.83
CA GLU A 84 -1.77 -16.68 12.64
C GLU A 84 -3.04 -16.85 11.80
N ASN A 85 -4.18 -17.05 12.46
CA ASN A 85 -5.48 -17.14 11.79
C ASN A 85 -5.85 -15.83 11.10
N CYS A 86 -5.61 -14.68 11.74
CA CYS A 86 -5.83 -13.36 11.13
C CYS A 86 -5.00 -13.18 9.85
N LYS A 87 -3.69 -13.48 9.90
CA LYS A 87 -2.82 -13.35 8.71
C LYS A 87 -3.31 -14.26 7.59
N LYS A 88 -3.61 -15.52 7.91
CA LYS A 88 -4.14 -16.50 6.95
C LYS A 88 -5.44 -16.01 6.31
N GLU A 89 -6.39 -15.52 7.09
CA GLU A 89 -7.67 -15.04 6.57
C GLU A 89 -7.50 -13.83 5.64
N LEU A 90 -6.61 -12.89 5.96
CA LEU A 90 -6.32 -11.73 5.11
C LEU A 90 -5.62 -12.13 3.80
N TYR A 91 -4.64 -13.04 3.85
CA TYR A 91 -4.02 -13.57 2.63
C TYR A 91 -5.03 -14.35 1.78
N GLU A 92 -5.85 -15.21 2.39
CA GLU A 92 -6.92 -15.92 1.67
C GLU A 92 -7.94 -14.96 1.05
N PHE A 93 -8.29 -13.89 1.76
CA PHE A 93 -9.19 -12.85 1.25
C PHE A 93 -8.61 -12.18 0.00
N LEU A 94 -7.37 -11.72 0.06
CA LEU A 94 -6.69 -11.12 -1.09
C LEU A 94 -6.51 -12.12 -2.23
N ASN A 95 -6.13 -13.36 -1.92
CA ASN A 95 -5.87 -14.40 -2.92
C ASN A 95 -7.13 -14.90 -3.65
N LYS A 96 -8.34 -14.66 -3.12
CA LYS A 96 -9.59 -14.88 -3.88
C LYS A 96 -9.65 -14.06 -5.17
N GLU A 97 -8.94 -12.93 -5.23
CA GLU A 97 -8.81 -12.12 -6.45
C GLU A 97 -7.68 -12.60 -7.39
N GLY A 98 -6.92 -13.62 -6.98
CA GLY A 98 -5.91 -14.29 -7.78
C GLY A 98 -4.48 -13.77 -7.66
N PHE A 99 -4.13 -13.04 -6.59
CA PHE A 99 -2.80 -12.44 -6.41
C PHE A 99 -1.68 -13.41 -5.96
N ASP A 100 -2.02 -14.56 -5.40
CA ASP A 100 -1.08 -15.58 -4.88
C ASP A 100 0.01 -15.02 -3.93
N ILE A 101 -0.41 -14.15 -3.00
CA ILE A 101 0.44 -13.54 -1.99
C ILE A 101 0.51 -14.38 -0.70
N ASN A 102 1.58 -14.17 0.07
CA ASN A 102 1.91 -14.81 1.34
C ASN A 102 2.84 -13.90 2.17
N GLU A 103 3.27 -14.38 3.34
CA GLU A 103 4.15 -13.66 4.28
C GLU A 103 5.52 -13.25 3.73
N ASN A 104 5.96 -13.85 2.62
CA ASN A 104 7.22 -13.51 1.96
C ASN A 104 7.02 -12.54 0.77
N THR A 105 5.79 -12.08 0.54
CA THR A 105 5.45 -11.20 -0.57
C THR A 105 6.10 -9.84 -0.38
N LYS A 106 6.77 -9.35 -1.42
CA LYS A 106 7.35 -8.01 -1.42
C LYS A 106 6.36 -7.01 -1.98
N TYR A 107 6.07 -6.01 -1.18
CA TYR A 107 5.27 -4.85 -1.57
C TYR A 107 6.16 -3.76 -2.20
N VAL A 108 5.54 -2.96 -3.05
CA VAL A 108 6.15 -1.83 -3.72
C VAL A 108 6.18 -0.66 -2.75
N SER A 109 7.35 -0.03 -2.58
CA SER A 109 7.51 1.12 -1.70
C SER A 109 8.15 2.29 -2.42
N PHE A 110 7.60 3.49 -2.19
CA PHE A 110 8.08 4.74 -2.76
C PHE A 110 7.54 5.93 -1.95
N ASP A 111 8.09 7.11 -2.23
CA ASP A 111 7.63 8.36 -1.61
C ASP A 111 6.84 9.17 -2.65
N LEU A 112 5.67 9.65 -2.26
CA LEU A 112 4.85 10.52 -3.09
C LEU A 112 5.41 11.94 -3.10
N GLU A 113 5.94 12.42 -4.21
CA GLU A 113 6.37 13.83 -4.31
C GLU A 113 5.20 14.80 -4.46
N LYS A 114 4.06 14.31 -4.95
CA LYS A 114 2.84 15.09 -5.17
C LYS A 114 1.61 14.22 -4.99
N PHE A 115 0.48 14.87 -4.69
CA PHE A 115 -0.83 14.22 -4.65
C PHE A 115 -1.88 15.14 -5.30
N PRO A 116 -2.18 14.95 -6.60
CA PRO A 116 -2.92 15.92 -7.40
C PRO A 116 -4.45 15.79 -7.18
N SER A 117 -4.91 16.06 -5.96
CA SER A 117 -6.34 16.11 -5.65
C SER A 117 -6.90 17.53 -5.76
N LYS A 118 -8.20 17.64 -6.06
CA LYS A 118 -8.98 18.88 -5.99
C LYS A 118 -9.15 19.39 -4.56
N ARG A 119 -9.05 18.53 -3.56
CA ARG A 119 -9.05 18.95 -2.15
C ARG A 119 -7.63 19.25 -1.69
N THR A 120 -7.50 20.15 -0.74
CA THR A 120 -6.22 20.45 -0.11
C THR A 120 -5.77 19.27 0.75
N VAL A 121 -4.73 18.58 0.29
CA VAL A 121 -4.06 17.48 1.01
C VAL A 121 -2.63 17.90 1.32
N LYS A 122 -2.20 17.77 2.57
CA LYS A 122 -0.83 18.05 2.99
C LYS A 122 -0.05 16.73 3.11
N LEU A 123 1.03 16.62 2.34
CA LEU A 123 1.97 15.51 2.47
C LEU A 123 2.85 15.72 3.70
N ILE A 124 3.01 14.68 4.50
CA ILE A 124 3.85 14.66 5.72
C ILE A 124 4.69 13.39 5.76
N VAL A 125 5.81 13.43 6.48
CA VAL A 125 6.70 12.26 6.59
C VAL A 125 6.17 11.28 7.62
N ASP A 126 5.69 11.78 8.76
CA ASP A 126 5.13 11.00 9.85
C ASP A 126 4.03 11.77 10.61
N GLU A 127 3.27 11.04 11.43
CA GLU A 127 2.16 11.55 12.25
C GLU A 127 2.59 12.64 13.25
N GLN A 128 3.86 12.64 13.70
CA GLN A 128 4.34 13.55 14.74
C GLN A 128 4.47 15.00 14.22
N GLU A 129 4.46 15.18 12.91
CA GLU A 129 4.47 16.49 12.26
C GLU A 129 3.12 17.22 12.34
N ILE A 130 2.03 16.53 12.70
CA ILE A 130 0.69 17.10 12.77
C ILE A 130 0.49 17.86 14.09
N ARG A 131 0.13 19.14 14.01
CA ARG A 131 -0.13 20.01 15.18
C ARG A 131 -1.61 20.34 15.36
N GLU A 132 -2.42 19.90 14.41
CA GLU A 132 -3.82 20.15 14.30
C GLU A 132 -4.59 19.26 15.28
N LYS A 133 -5.62 19.83 15.92
CA LYS A 133 -6.46 19.09 16.87
C LYS A 133 -7.48 18.18 16.18
N GLU A 134 -7.84 18.55 14.95
CA GLU A 134 -8.84 17.85 14.15
C GLU A 134 -8.30 17.65 12.74
N TYR A 135 -8.17 16.40 12.33
CA TYR A 135 -7.62 16.05 11.02
C TYR A 135 -8.01 14.64 10.59
N ILE A 136 -7.87 14.39 9.30
CA ILE A 136 -7.92 13.05 8.72
C ILE A 136 -6.52 12.71 8.24
N GLU A 137 -5.99 11.59 8.73
CA GLU A 137 -4.75 11.01 8.22
C GLU A 137 -5.07 9.88 7.25
N VAL A 138 -4.34 9.83 6.14
CA VAL A 138 -4.43 8.81 5.11
C VAL A 138 -3.05 8.19 4.90
N SER A 139 -2.97 6.86 4.87
CA SER A 139 -1.76 6.12 4.51
C SER A 139 -2.03 5.00 3.51
N PHE A 140 -1.08 4.78 2.60
CA PHE A 140 -1.10 3.69 1.62
C PHE A 140 -0.14 2.58 2.05
N SER A 141 -0.67 1.39 2.29
CA SER A 141 0.04 0.21 2.80
C SER A 141 -0.11 -0.97 1.85
N ASN A 142 0.81 -1.94 1.95
CA ASN A 142 0.82 -3.17 1.16
C ASN A 142 0.51 -2.94 -0.33
N PHE A 143 1.17 -1.96 -0.94
CA PHE A 143 0.96 -1.69 -2.36
C PHE A 143 1.56 -2.86 -3.15
N TYR A 144 0.72 -3.63 -3.82
CA TYR A 144 1.13 -4.78 -4.60
C TYR A 144 0.82 -4.60 -6.08
N ILE A 145 1.77 -4.95 -6.94
CA ILE A 145 1.63 -4.95 -8.39
C ILE A 145 2.23 -6.25 -8.93
N ASP A 146 1.40 -7.01 -9.66
CA ASP A 146 1.81 -8.14 -10.47
C ASP A 146 1.65 -7.80 -11.95
N ASN A 147 2.79 -7.60 -12.62
CA ASN A 147 2.85 -7.28 -14.05
C ASN A 147 2.43 -8.46 -14.95
N LYS A 148 2.56 -9.71 -14.49
CA LYS A 148 2.15 -10.91 -15.25
C LYS A 148 0.65 -11.11 -15.20
N LEU A 149 0.05 -10.88 -14.04
CA LEU A 149 -1.40 -10.96 -13.85
C LEU A 149 -2.11 -9.70 -14.31
N GLU A 150 -1.37 -8.62 -14.56
CA GLU A 150 -1.93 -7.30 -14.88
C GLU A 150 -2.90 -6.81 -13.79
N LYS A 151 -2.59 -7.14 -12.53
CA LYS A 151 -3.40 -6.81 -11.35
C LYS A 151 -2.55 -6.17 -10.26
N GLY A 152 -3.19 -5.32 -9.48
CA GLY A 152 -2.59 -4.70 -8.31
C GLY A 152 -3.63 -4.40 -7.25
N PHE A 153 -3.16 -4.17 -6.04
CA PHE A 153 -4.00 -3.64 -4.98
C PHE A 153 -3.21 -2.69 -4.08
N VAL A 154 -3.91 -1.84 -3.36
CA VAL A 154 -3.36 -1.04 -2.28
C VAL A 154 -4.33 -1.03 -1.12
N ILE A 155 -3.80 -1.18 0.09
CA ILE A 155 -4.58 -1.01 1.32
C ILE A 155 -4.47 0.45 1.73
N VAL A 156 -5.61 1.11 1.88
CA VAL A 156 -5.70 2.51 2.30
C VAL A 156 -6.24 2.52 3.73
N ARG A 157 -5.46 3.10 4.64
CA ARG A 157 -5.87 3.32 6.02
C ARG A 157 -6.24 4.77 6.20
N GLU A 158 -7.38 4.98 6.85
CA GLU A 158 -7.86 6.29 7.25
C GLU A 158 -8.02 6.33 8.75
N SER A 159 -7.42 7.35 9.36
CA SER A 159 -7.60 7.68 10.76
C SER A 159 -8.20 9.08 10.86
N ASN A 160 -9.42 9.16 11.40
CA ASN A 160 -10.09 10.40 11.72
C ASN A 160 -9.91 10.72 13.20
N LEU A 161 -9.14 11.78 13.44
CA LEU A 161 -8.95 12.34 14.76
C LEU A 161 -9.75 13.64 14.83
N SER A 162 -11.00 13.56 15.27
CA SER A 162 -11.88 14.72 15.44
C SER A 162 -12.61 14.66 16.78
N ASN A 163 -12.76 15.79 17.47
CA ASN A 163 -13.54 15.89 18.72
C ASN A 163 -13.23 14.82 19.79
N GLY A 164 -11.98 14.39 19.92
CA GLY A 164 -11.57 13.35 20.88
C GLY A 164 -12.13 11.95 20.60
N ARG A 165 -12.72 11.75 19.41
CA ARG A 165 -13.10 10.43 18.90
C ARG A 165 -12.02 9.97 17.93
N TYR A 166 -11.51 8.77 18.19
CA TYR A 166 -10.73 8.04 17.20
C TYR A 166 -11.71 7.19 16.41
N GLY A 167 -11.87 7.52 15.13
CA GLY A 167 -12.63 6.73 14.17
C GLY A 167 -11.76 6.51 12.94
N GLY A 168 -12.09 5.53 12.12
CA GLY A 168 -11.31 5.26 10.93
C GLY A 168 -11.92 4.15 10.12
N LYS A 169 -11.29 3.89 8.98
CA LYS A 169 -11.60 2.72 8.17
C LYS A 169 -10.36 2.25 7.45
N VAL A 170 -10.40 0.97 7.09
CA VAL A 170 -9.40 0.37 6.21
C VAL A 170 -10.11 -0.17 4.99
N GLU A 171 -9.60 0.16 3.81
CA GLU A 171 -10.15 -0.27 2.54
C GLU A 171 -9.06 -0.85 1.65
N ILE A 172 -9.41 -1.86 0.86
CA ILE A 172 -8.56 -2.38 -0.20
C ILE A 172 -9.11 -1.89 -1.53
N TYR A 173 -8.25 -1.31 -2.35
CA TYR A 173 -8.56 -0.88 -3.71
C TYR A 173 -7.85 -1.81 -4.68
N PHE A 174 -8.62 -2.44 -5.56
CA PHE A 174 -8.12 -3.42 -6.54
C PHE A 174 -8.12 -2.84 -7.95
N PHE A 175 -7.00 -3.03 -8.64
CA PHE A 175 -6.73 -2.47 -9.96
C PHE A 175 -6.40 -3.57 -10.97
N GLU A 176 -6.83 -3.36 -12.21
CA GLU A 176 -6.49 -4.19 -13.36
C GLU A 176 -5.95 -3.30 -14.48
N ASN A 177 -4.93 -3.77 -15.21
CA ASN A 177 -4.45 -3.07 -16.39
C ASN A 177 -5.37 -3.40 -17.58
N LYS A 178 -5.97 -2.37 -18.19
CA LYS A 178 -6.81 -2.47 -19.38
C LYS A 178 -6.27 -1.59 -20.48
N GLY A 179 -5.38 -2.16 -21.30
CA GLY A 179 -4.82 -1.49 -22.47
C GLY A 179 -3.93 -0.30 -22.09
N ASN A 180 -2.90 -0.57 -21.28
CA ASN A 180 -1.92 0.40 -20.76
C ASN A 180 -2.49 1.44 -19.80
N ARG A 181 -3.62 1.13 -19.15
CA ARG A 181 -4.21 1.97 -18.10
C ARG A 181 -4.67 1.09 -16.97
N TRP A 182 -4.13 1.35 -15.79
CA TRP A 182 -4.59 0.74 -14.56
C TRP A 182 -5.93 1.36 -14.16
N LYS A 183 -6.95 0.51 -14.01
CA LYS A 183 -8.30 0.93 -13.64
C LYS A 183 -8.71 0.24 -12.37
N LEU A 184 -9.33 0.99 -11.47
CA LEU A 184 -10.03 0.42 -10.34
C LEU A 184 -11.18 -0.47 -10.86
N TYR A 185 -11.28 -1.70 -10.37
CA TYR A 185 -12.41 -2.59 -10.67
C TYR A 185 -13.21 -2.99 -9.44
N LYS A 186 -12.61 -2.89 -8.24
CA LYS A 186 -13.24 -3.27 -6.99
C LYS A 186 -12.62 -2.50 -5.83
N ASN A 187 -13.43 -2.16 -4.83
CA ASN A 187 -12.98 -1.69 -3.53
C ASN A 187 -13.78 -2.40 -2.44
N GLU A 188 -13.12 -2.76 -1.33
CA GLU A 188 -13.74 -3.47 -0.21
C GLU A 188 -13.28 -2.86 1.10
N MET A 189 -14.21 -2.67 2.04
CA MET A 189 -13.87 -2.26 3.40
C MET A 189 -13.48 -3.48 4.22
N LEU A 190 -12.31 -3.42 4.85
CA LEU A 190 -11.93 -4.41 5.85
C LEU A 190 -12.62 -4.08 7.16
N LEU A 191 -13.44 -5.01 7.64
CA LEU A 191 -13.92 -4.98 9.01
C LEU A 191 -12.73 -5.29 9.91
N THR A 192 -12.16 -4.24 10.49
CA THR A 192 -11.09 -4.34 11.47
C THR A 192 -11.75 -4.39 12.85
N ALA A 193 -11.39 -5.40 13.65
CA ALA A 193 -11.96 -5.66 14.98
C ALA A 193 -11.40 -4.73 16.05
#